data_AF-A0A0F8DMT9-F1
#
_entry.id   AF-A0A0F8DMT9-F1
#
_cell.length_a   1.000
_cell.length_b   1.000
_cell.length_c   1.000
_cell.angle_alpha   90.00
_cell.angle_beta   90.00
_cell.angle_gamma   90.00
#
_symmetry.space_group_name_H-M   'P 1'
#
loop_
_entity.id
_entity.type
_entity.pdbx_description
1 polymer ?
#
loop_
_entity_poly.entity_id
_entity_poly.type
_entity_poly.pdbx_seq_one_letter_code
_entity_poly.pdbx_strand_id
1 'polypeptide(L)'
;MKYTKIILILVFISLSLLASGCGEKMNNEKTGESLQEPFTEFYILGPEGKADNYPVDYVLGGNGTVIVGIVNHEQKPVNYTMEVKLENTPLPLPPDKQYISLRDNATWEKAVTITPPFEGTNMMLGFSLYKEGEKNIVEGDLCTPYRGVYLGINVYQNISENNSITAI
;
A
#
# COMPACT_ATOMS: atom_id res chain seq x y z
N MET A 1 -23.05 43.00 -45.87
CA MET A 1 -24.20 42.06 -45.73
C MET A 1 -24.13 40.79 -46.57
N LYS A 2 -23.44 40.74 -47.73
CA LYS A 2 -23.27 39.47 -48.50
C LYS A 2 -22.36 38.45 -47.79
N TYR A 3 -21.25 38.90 -47.21
CA TYR A 3 -20.29 38.00 -46.54
C TYR A 3 -20.81 37.43 -45.21
N THR A 4 -21.64 38.17 -44.46
CA THR A 4 -22.24 37.68 -43.21
C THR A 4 -23.20 36.51 -43.45
N LYS A 5 -23.94 36.50 -44.58
CA LYS A 5 -24.79 35.37 -44.97
C LYS A 5 -23.97 34.14 -45.39
N ILE A 6 -22.83 34.34 -46.07
CA ILE A 6 -21.94 33.26 -46.51
C ILE A 6 -21.23 32.62 -45.30
N ILE A 7 -20.79 33.43 -44.33
CA ILE A 7 -20.16 32.94 -43.09
C ILE A 7 -21.17 32.16 -42.23
N LEU A 8 -22.43 32.62 -42.12
CA LEU A 8 -23.48 31.89 -41.41
C LEU A 8 -23.81 30.54 -42.05
N ILE A 9 -23.86 30.46 -43.38
CA ILE A 9 -24.14 29.20 -44.10
C ILE A 9 -23.01 28.17 -43.89
N LEU A 10 -21.74 28.61 -43.88
CA LEU A 10 -20.60 27.71 -43.63
C LEU A 10 -20.57 27.17 -42.19
N VAL A 11 -20.98 27.98 -41.20
CA VAL A 11 -21.08 27.56 -39.80
C VAL A 11 -22.21 26.54 -39.58
N PHE A 12 -23.33 26.64 -40.31
CA PHE A 12 -24.41 25.66 -40.19
C PHE A 12 -24.08 24.31 -40.86
N ILE A 13 -23.32 24.30 -41.96
CA ILE A 13 -22.88 23.06 -42.62
C ILE A 13 -21.91 22.28 -41.72
N SER A 14 -20.99 22.95 -41.02
CA SER A 14 -20.09 22.27 -40.07
C SER A 14 -20.81 21.74 -38.83
N LEU A 15 -21.90 22.39 -38.39
CA LEU A 15 -22.69 21.93 -37.24
C LEU A 15 -23.55 20.69 -37.58
N SER A 16 -23.97 20.53 -38.84
CA SER A 16 -24.76 19.37 -39.29
C SER A 16 -23.97 18.07 -39.47
N LEU A 17 -22.64 18.10 -39.41
CA LEU A 17 -21.78 16.91 -39.53
C LEU A 17 -21.59 16.14 -38.20
N LEU A 18 -22.18 16.61 -37.09
CA LEU A 18 -22.08 15.95 -35.77
C LEU A 18 -23.33 15.17 -35.35
N ALA A 19 -24.36 15.06 -36.19
CA ALA A 19 -25.64 14.43 -35.82
C ALA A 19 -26.15 13.36 -36.80
N SER A 20 -25.28 12.74 -37.59
CA SER A 20 -25.63 11.52 -38.33
C SER A 20 -25.02 10.33 -37.61
N GLY A 21 -25.81 9.69 -36.77
CA GLY A 21 -25.42 8.50 -36.03
C GLY A 21 -24.93 7.39 -36.97
N CYS A 22 -23.79 6.81 -36.63
CA CYS A 22 -23.55 5.42 -36.95
C CYS A 22 -24.04 4.64 -35.72
N GLY A 23 -25.16 3.93 -35.87
CA GLY A 23 -25.54 2.92 -34.89
C GLY A 23 -24.45 1.86 -34.89
N GLU A 24 -23.55 1.91 -33.91
CA GLU A 24 -22.71 0.76 -33.61
C GLU A 24 -23.64 -0.31 -33.05
N LYS A 25 -23.91 -1.30 -33.90
CA LYS A 25 -24.25 -2.63 -33.43
C LYS A 25 -23.16 -2.98 -32.43
N MET A 26 -23.48 -3.01 -31.13
CA MET A 26 -22.60 -3.63 -30.14
C MET A 26 -22.54 -5.13 -30.47
N ASN A 27 -21.68 -5.47 -31.41
CA ASN A 27 -20.92 -6.70 -31.36
C ASN A 27 -20.32 -6.75 -29.95
N ASN A 28 -20.87 -7.62 -29.11
CA ASN A 28 -20.07 -8.16 -28.03
C ASN A 28 -18.91 -8.87 -28.76
N GLU A 29 -17.82 -8.15 -28.92
CA GLU A 29 -16.54 -8.75 -29.17
C GLU A 29 -15.86 -8.68 -27.81
N LYS A 30 -15.91 -9.81 -27.12
CA LYS A 30 -15.13 -10.07 -25.93
C LYS A 30 -13.67 -10.25 -26.37
N THR A 31 -13.06 -9.22 -26.94
CA THR A 31 -11.68 -9.19 -27.40
C THR A 31 -10.98 -8.06 -26.67
N GLY A 32 -10.41 -8.44 -25.54
CA GLY A 32 -9.69 -7.56 -24.64
C GLY A 32 -9.42 -8.28 -23.34
N GLU A 33 -8.87 -9.50 -23.41
CA GLU A 33 -8.08 -9.99 -22.28
C GLU A 33 -6.91 -9.02 -22.16
N SER A 34 -7.10 -7.95 -21.40
CA SER A 34 -5.97 -7.23 -20.84
C SER A 34 -5.26 -8.25 -19.96
N LEU A 35 -4.18 -8.82 -20.45
CA LEU A 35 -3.27 -9.64 -19.65
C LEU A 35 -2.62 -8.67 -18.66
N GLN A 36 -3.33 -8.39 -17.56
CA GLN A 36 -2.81 -7.57 -16.47
C GLN A 36 -1.53 -8.25 -15.96
N GLU A 37 -0.44 -7.48 -15.91
CA GLU A 37 0.82 -8.02 -15.40
C GLU A 37 0.61 -8.54 -13.96
N PRO A 38 1.12 -9.74 -13.62
CA PRO A 38 1.03 -10.27 -12.26
C PRO A 38 1.56 -9.26 -11.24
N PHE A 39 0.79 -9.01 -10.18
CA PHE A 39 1.22 -8.12 -9.11
C PHE A 39 0.64 -8.53 -7.76
N THR A 40 1.10 -7.89 -6.70
CA THR A 40 0.55 -8.05 -5.35
C THR A 40 0.26 -6.66 -4.80
N GLU A 41 -0.84 -6.48 -4.09
CA GLU A 41 -1.06 -5.27 -3.29
C GLU A 41 -0.43 -5.45 -1.91
N PHE A 42 0.22 -4.41 -1.40
CA PHE A 42 0.75 -4.38 -0.06
C PHE A 42 0.53 -3.01 0.56
N TYR A 43 -0.28 -2.95 1.62
CA TYR A 43 -0.71 -1.70 2.22
C TYR A 43 -0.88 -1.83 3.73
N ILE A 44 -0.98 -0.67 4.37
CA ILE A 44 -1.29 -0.54 5.80
C ILE A 44 -2.47 0.40 5.98
N LEU A 45 -3.27 0.14 7.00
CA LEU A 45 -4.41 0.95 7.42
C LEU A 45 -4.25 1.26 8.92
N GLY A 46 -4.79 2.39 9.35
CA GLY A 46 -4.97 2.68 10.76
C GLY A 46 -5.96 1.72 11.43
N PRO A 47 -6.12 1.80 12.76
CA PRO A 47 -6.96 0.90 13.55
C PRO A 47 -8.42 0.82 13.10
N GLU A 48 -8.92 1.85 12.43
CA GLU A 48 -10.31 1.93 11.93
C GLU A 48 -10.49 1.30 10.53
N GLY A 49 -9.46 0.68 9.97
CA GLY A 49 -9.54 0.08 8.62
C GLY A 49 -9.53 1.12 7.50
N LYS A 50 -8.93 2.29 7.74
CA LYS A 50 -8.78 3.37 6.76
C LYS A 50 -7.32 3.73 6.60
N ALA A 51 -6.99 4.31 5.45
CA ALA A 51 -5.63 4.77 5.15
C ALA A 51 -5.29 6.11 5.85
N ASP A 52 -5.70 6.26 7.09
CA ASP A 52 -5.50 7.43 7.95
C ASP A 52 -5.31 6.99 9.41
N ASN A 53 -5.04 7.97 10.28
CA ASN A 53 -4.96 7.77 11.73
C ASN A 53 -4.03 6.61 12.16
N TYR A 54 -2.88 6.49 11.50
CA TYR A 54 -1.85 5.53 11.88
C TYR A 54 -1.27 5.90 13.27
N PRO A 55 -0.91 4.91 14.11
CA PRO A 55 -0.18 5.21 15.34
C PRO A 55 1.24 5.69 14.98
N VAL A 56 1.47 7.00 15.17
CA VAL A 56 2.74 7.66 14.88
C VAL A 56 3.48 8.10 16.14
N ASP A 57 2.81 8.16 17.29
CA ASP A 57 3.42 8.49 18.58
C ASP A 57 3.25 7.33 19.55
N TYR A 58 4.35 6.90 20.16
CA TYR A 58 4.42 5.78 21.08
C TYR A 58 5.04 6.21 22.40
N VAL A 59 4.64 5.55 23.47
CA VAL A 59 5.39 5.55 24.74
C VAL A 59 6.29 4.30 24.71
N LEU A 60 7.54 4.43 25.16
CA LEU A 60 8.48 3.31 25.24
C LEU A 60 7.88 2.16 26.06
N GLY A 61 7.87 0.95 25.48
CA GLY A 61 7.21 -0.24 26.05
C GLY A 61 5.70 -0.30 25.83
N GLY A 62 5.07 0.78 25.37
CA GLY A 62 3.69 0.81 24.89
C GLY A 62 3.55 0.18 23.51
N ASN A 63 2.31 -0.11 23.12
CA ASN A 63 2.01 -0.71 21.82
C ASN A 63 1.09 0.18 20.98
N GLY A 64 1.21 0.02 19.66
CA GLY A 64 0.31 0.59 18.66
C GLY A 64 -0.07 -0.51 17.67
N THR A 65 -1.26 -0.42 17.08
CA THR A 65 -1.73 -1.44 16.14
C THR A 65 -2.04 -0.80 14.80
N VAL A 66 -1.58 -1.44 13.73
CA VAL A 66 -1.98 -1.15 12.34
C VAL A 66 -2.63 -2.40 11.76
N ILE A 67 -3.42 -2.23 10.70
CA ILE A 67 -3.90 -3.35 9.90
C ILE A 67 -3.00 -3.43 8.67
N VAL A 68 -2.48 -4.62 8.37
CA VAL A 68 -1.66 -4.86 7.18
C VAL A 68 -2.46 -5.72 6.22
N GLY A 69 -2.51 -5.28 4.96
CA GLY A 69 -3.20 -5.97 3.86
C GLY A 69 -2.22 -6.44 2.79
N ILE A 70 -2.43 -7.67 2.34
CA ILE A 70 -1.74 -8.31 1.22
C ILE A 70 -2.81 -8.89 0.30
N VAL A 71 -2.81 -8.51 -0.98
CA VAL A 71 -3.72 -9.09 -1.99
C VAL A 71 -2.89 -9.66 -3.11
N ASN A 72 -3.05 -10.97 -3.36
CA ASN A 72 -2.29 -11.65 -4.40
C ASN A 72 -3.03 -11.55 -5.75
N HIS A 73 -2.41 -10.96 -6.77
CA HIS A 73 -2.88 -10.96 -8.17
C HIS A 73 -1.78 -11.54 -9.10
N GLU A 74 -1.00 -12.49 -8.59
CA GLU A 74 0.15 -13.05 -9.28
C GLU A 74 -0.22 -14.19 -10.26
N GLN A 75 -1.52 -14.47 -10.44
CA GLN A 75 -2.08 -15.54 -11.27
C GLN A 75 -1.69 -16.96 -10.81
N LYS A 76 -1.10 -17.06 -9.62
CA LYS A 76 -0.68 -18.31 -8.99
C LYS A 76 -0.66 -18.17 -7.46
N PRO A 77 -0.70 -19.28 -6.71
CA PRO A 77 -0.40 -19.23 -5.30
C PRO A 77 1.02 -18.73 -5.04
N VAL A 78 1.19 -17.86 -4.06
CA VAL A 78 2.47 -17.27 -3.67
C VAL A 78 2.65 -17.36 -2.16
N ASN A 79 3.87 -17.66 -1.76
CA ASN A 79 4.31 -17.56 -0.37
C ASN A 79 5.08 -16.26 -0.19
N TYR A 80 4.72 -15.52 0.85
CA TYR A 80 5.35 -14.28 1.23
C TYR A 80 5.98 -14.41 2.61
N THR A 81 7.08 -13.69 2.81
CA THR A 81 7.65 -13.42 4.13
C THR A 81 7.52 -11.93 4.40
N MET A 82 6.88 -11.56 5.50
CA MET A 82 6.82 -10.18 5.97
C MET A 82 7.85 -9.94 7.08
N GLU A 83 8.61 -8.85 6.96
CA GLU A 83 9.47 -8.34 8.03
C GLU A 83 9.02 -6.95 8.45
N VAL A 84 9.18 -6.65 9.75
CA VAL A 84 8.98 -5.31 10.29
C VAL A 84 10.26 -4.87 10.97
N LYS A 85 10.69 -3.63 10.71
CA LYS A 85 11.89 -3.04 11.30
C LYS A 85 11.58 -1.64 11.80
N LEU A 86 12.13 -1.29 12.95
CA LEU A 86 12.26 0.09 13.38
C LEU A 86 13.71 0.51 13.16
N GLU A 87 13.94 1.47 12.26
CA GLU A 87 15.24 1.75 11.69
C GLU A 87 15.86 0.48 11.10
N ASN A 88 16.95 0.00 11.68
CA ASN A 88 17.61 -1.25 11.31
C ASN A 88 17.37 -2.38 12.33
N THR A 89 16.47 -2.18 13.29
CA THR A 89 16.17 -3.16 14.34
C THR A 89 14.94 -3.97 13.97
N PRO A 90 15.06 -5.29 13.75
CA PRO A 90 13.90 -6.16 13.51
C PRO A 90 12.95 -6.18 14.70
N LEU A 91 11.65 -6.09 14.39
CA LEU A 91 10.58 -6.31 15.35
C LEU A 91 10.02 -7.71 15.13
N PRO A 92 9.92 -8.54 16.18
CA PRO A 92 9.44 -9.91 16.05
C PRO A 92 7.96 -9.93 15.65
N LEU A 93 7.64 -10.80 14.69
CA LEU A 93 6.26 -11.11 14.31
C LEU A 93 5.92 -12.55 14.71
N PRO A 94 4.67 -12.84 15.09
CA PRO A 94 4.24 -14.21 15.24
C PRO A 94 4.21 -14.92 13.87
N PRO A 95 4.40 -16.25 13.81
CA PRO A 95 4.53 -16.99 12.55
C PRO A 95 3.36 -16.78 11.57
N ASP A 96 2.13 -16.63 12.06
CA ASP A 96 0.91 -16.40 11.27
C ASP A 96 0.85 -15.02 10.59
N LYS A 97 1.72 -14.10 10.99
CA LYS A 97 1.90 -12.76 10.41
C LYS A 97 3.23 -12.61 9.69
N GLN A 98 4.17 -13.52 9.92
CA GLN A 98 5.47 -13.50 9.26
C GLN A 98 5.44 -14.30 7.96
N TYR A 99 4.81 -15.47 7.94
CA TYR A 99 4.77 -16.38 6.80
C TYR A 99 3.34 -16.47 6.27
N ILE A 100 3.10 -15.94 5.07
CA ILE A 100 1.76 -15.83 4.49
C ILE A 100 1.72 -16.57 3.14
N SER A 101 0.86 -17.57 3.02
CA SER A 101 0.57 -18.23 1.75
C SER A 101 -0.80 -17.81 1.22
N LEU A 102 -0.85 -17.25 0.02
CA LEU A 102 -2.09 -16.81 -0.62
C LEU A 102 -2.30 -17.50 -1.96
N ARG A 103 -3.52 -17.98 -2.20
CA ARG A 103 -3.97 -18.34 -3.55
C ARG A 103 -4.07 -17.07 -4.41
N ASP A 104 -4.18 -17.25 -5.71
CA ASP A 104 -4.47 -16.12 -6.60
C ASP A 104 -5.80 -15.45 -6.22
N ASN A 105 -5.84 -14.13 -6.30
CA ASN A 105 -6.92 -13.22 -5.90
C ASN A 105 -7.36 -13.33 -4.42
N ALA A 106 -6.55 -13.95 -3.56
CA ALA A 106 -6.84 -14.03 -2.14
C ALA A 106 -6.25 -12.82 -1.38
N THR A 107 -6.97 -12.39 -0.34
CA THR A 107 -6.58 -11.30 0.56
C THR A 107 -6.19 -11.86 1.93
N TRP A 108 -5.08 -11.38 2.46
CA TRP A 108 -4.73 -11.47 3.88
C TRP A 108 -4.77 -10.08 4.48
N GLU A 109 -5.65 -9.86 5.44
CA GLU A 109 -5.73 -8.59 6.16
C GLU A 109 -5.79 -8.88 7.67
N LYS A 110 -4.81 -8.41 8.43
CA LYS A 110 -4.70 -8.66 9.88
C LYS A 110 -4.13 -7.48 10.63
N ALA A 111 -4.56 -7.36 11.88
CA ALA A 111 -3.96 -6.48 12.86
C ALA A 111 -2.52 -6.95 13.20
N VAL A 112 -1.57 -6.01 13.14
CA VAL A 112 -0.17 -6.17 13.54
C VAL A 112 0.11 -5.17 14.65
N THR A 113 0.50 -5.68 15.81
CA THR A 113 0.84 -4.86 16.98
C THR A 113 2.34 -4.60 17.01
N ILE A 114 2.70 -3.32 17.16
CA ILE A 114 4.05 -2.79 17.17
C ILE A 114 4.36 -2.33 18.59
N THR A 115 5.46 -2.82 19.15
CA THR A 115 5.99 -2.39 20.44
C THR A 115 7.43 -1.91 20.22
N PRO A 116 7.66 -0.59 20.13
CA PRO A 116 9.01 -0.06 19.93
C PRO A 116 9.93 -0.39 21.11
N PRO A 117 11.15 -0.93 20.86
CA PRO A 117 12.07 -1.34 21.91
C PRO A 117 12.99 -0.22 22.42
N PHE A 118 13.02 0.94 21.76
CA PHE A 118 13.82 2.10 22.13
C PHE A 118 13.14 3.40 21.73
N GLU A 119 13.55 4.49 22.37
CA GLU A 119 13.05 5.84 22.12
C GLU A 119 13.73 6.54 20.92
N GLY A 120 13.07 7.57 20.38
CA GLY A 120 13.61 8.40 19.31
C GLY A 120 12.54 9.21 18.60
N THR A 121 12.95 10.16 17.77
CA THR A 121 12.06 11.04 17.01
C THR A 121 12.25 10.85 15.50
N ASN A 122 11.17 10.91 14.74
CA ASN A 122 11.16 10.75 13.28
C ASN A 122 11.86 9.46 12.83
N MET A 123 11.59 8.36 13.54
CA MET A 123 12.15 7.05 13.24
C MET A 123 11.34 6.36 12.15
N MET A 124 12.01 5.60 11.29
CA MET A 124 11.39 4.85 10.21
C MET A 124 10.93 3.47 10.69
N LEU A 125 9.61 3.28 10.77
CA LEU A 125 8.99 1.97 10.92
C LEU A 125 8.68 1.40 9.53
N GLY A 126 9.49 0.43 9.10
CA GLY A 126 9.38 -0.21 7.79
C GLY A 126 8.68 -1.57 7.86
N PHE A 127 7.78 -1.80 6.91
CA PHE A 127 7.17 -3.09 6.61
C PHE A 127 7.69 -3.53 5.25
N SER A 128 8.29 -4.71 5.18
CA SER A 128 8.89 -5.28 3.98
C SER A 128 8.22 -6.59 3.64
N LEU A 129 7.78 -6.74 2.40
CA LEU A 129 7.19 -7.97 1.88
C LEU A 129 8.15 -8.59 0.87
N TYR A 130 8.58 -9.82 1.17
CA TYR A 130 9.41 -10.65 0.30
C TYR A 130 8.54 -11.72 -0.34
N LYS A 131 8.81 -12.01 -1.61
CA LYS A 131 8.16 -13.07 -2.38
C LYS A 131 9.09 -14.27 -2.45
N GLU A 132 8.68 -15.41 -1.90
CA GLU A 132 9.53 -16.61 -1.92
C GLU A 132 9.80 -17.07 -3.35
N GLY A 133 11.01 -17.60 -3.59
CA GLY A 133 11.44 -18.04 -4.92
C GLY A 133 11.89 -16.90 -5.85
N GLU A 134 11.64 -15.64 -5.49
CA GLU A 134 12.11 -14.45 -6.19
C GLU A 134 13.06 -13.68 -5.25
N LYS A 135 14.33 -14.12 -5.21
CA LYS A 135 15.37 -13.32 -4.57
C LYS A 135 15.76 -12.21 -5.55
N ASN A 136 15.31 -10.99 -5.26
CA ASN A 136 15.85 -9.80 -5.91
C ASN A 136 17.26 -9.56 -5.34
N ILE A 137 18.23 -10.34 -5.81
CA ILE A 137 19.64 -10.18 -5.43
C ILE A 137 20.15 -8.95 -6.18
N VAL A 138 20.35 -7.86 -5.47
CA VAL A 138 21.19 -6.75 -5.96
C VAL A 138 22.62 -7.08 -5.58
N GLU A 139 23.58 -6.78 -6.46
CA GLU A 139 25.00 -7.15 -6.34
C GLU A 139 25.51 -7.13 -4.88
N GLY A 140 26.07 -8.27 -4.44
CA GLY A 140 26.51 -8.46 -3.05
C GLY A 140 25.37 -8.85 -2.10
N ASP A 141 24.81 -10.06 -2.26
CA ASP A 141 23.89 -10.76 -1.35
C ASP A 141 22.68 -9.97 -0.77
N LEU A 142 22.40 -8.77 -1.28
CA LEU A 142 21.37 -7.91 -0.73
C LEU A 142 20.02 -8.27 -1.36
N CYS A 143 19.18 -8.94 -0.58
CA CYS A 143 17.81 -9.26 -0.96
C CYS A 143 16.94 -8.01 -0.79
N THR A 144 16.53 -7.38 -1.88
CA THR A 144 15.60 -6.24 -1.82
C THR A 144 14.16 -6.74 -1.64
N PRO A 145 13.36 -6.07 -0.80
CA PRO A 145 11.97 -6.45 -0.62
C PRO A 145 11.23 -6.30 -1.94
N TYR A 146 10.30 -7.22 -2.21
CA TYR A 146 9.43 -7.14 -3.37
C TYR A 146 8.52 -5.91 -3.28
N ARG A 147 7.99 -5.62 -2.08
CA ARG A 147 7.26 -4.37 -1.76
C ARG A 147 7.63 -3.88 -0.36
N GLY A 148 7.52 -2.56 -0.15
CA GLY A 148 7.77 -1.96 1.15
C GLY A 148 6.83 -0.80 1.42
N VAL A 149 6.44 -0.63 2.68
CA VAL A 149 5.66 0.50 3.18
C VAL A 149 6.32 1.02 4.44
N TYR A 150 6.35 2.34 4.63
CA TYR A 150 7.10 2.98 5.72
C TYR A 150 6.22 4.01 6.43
N LEU A 151 6.36 4.09 7.75
CA LEU A 151 5.77 5.12 8.60
C LEU A 151 6.88 5.84 9.37
N GLY A 152 6.78 7.16 9.47
CA GLY A 152 7.56 7.93 10.42
C GLY A 152 6.88 7.90 11.79
N ILE A 153 7.61 7.51 12.85
CA ILE A 153 7.08 7.43 14.21
C ILE A 153 7.99 8.15 15.22
N ASN A 154 7.42 8.55 16.34
CA ASN A 154 8.13 9.02 17.53
C ASN A 154 7.87 8.06 18.68
N VAL A 155 8.88 7.85 19.52
CA VAL A 155 8.81 7.03 20.72
C VAL A 155 9.40 7.83 21.87
N TYR A 156 8.58 8.11 22.88
CA TYR A 156 8.93 8.93 24.03
C TYR A 156 9.14 8.08 25.29
N GLN A 157 10.03 8.48 26.22
CA GLN A 157 10.13 7.81 27.52
C GLN A 157 8.82 7.87 28.28
N ASN A 158 8.59 6.85 29.10
CA ASN A 158 7.57 6.92 30.13
C ASN A 158 8.07 7.76 31.31
N ILE A 159 7.78 9.06 31.31
CA ILE A 159 8.25 10.01 32.34
C ILE A 159 7.49 9.84 33.68
N SER A 160 6.46 8.99 33.74
CA SER A 160 5.59 8.89 34.94
C SER A 160 6.19 8.18 36.16
N GLU A 161 7.34 7.50 36.05
CA GLU A 161 7.94 6.74 37.18
C GLU A 161 9.14 7.42 37.86
N ASN A 162 9.69 8.51 37.31
CA ASN A 162 10.98 9.04 37.80
C ASN A 162 10.88 10.09 38.93
N ASN A 163 9.68 10.41 39.42
CA ASN A 163 9.47 11.44 40.46
C ASN A 163 9.29 10.90 41.89
N SER A 164 9.50 9.59 42.13
CA SER A 164 9.31 9.00 43.46
C SER A 164 10.60 8.76 44.26
N ILE A 165 11.76 9.23 43.77
CA ILE A 165 13.06 8.90 44.36
C ILE A 165 13.87 10.16 44.73
N THR A 166 13.26 11.19 45.34
CA THR A 166 14.01 12.15 46.18
C THR A 166 13.09 12.85 47.19
N ALA A 167 12.68 12.12 48.22
CA ALA A 167 12.18 12.71 49.46
C ALA A 167 12.69 11.86 50.64
N ILE A 168 13.96 12.07 51.00
CA ILE A 168 14.53 11.66 52.30
C ILE A 168 15.39 12.82 52.79
#